data_AF-A0A8S3J323-F1
#
_entry.id   AF-A0A8S3J323-F1
#
_cell.length_a   1.000
_cell.length_b   1.000
_cell.length_c   1.000
_cell.angle_alpha   90.00
_cell.angle_beta   90.00
_cell.angle_gamma   90.00
#
_symmetry.space_group_name_H-M   'P 1'
#
loop_
_entity.id
_entity.type
_entity.pdbx_description
1 polymer ?
#
loop_
_entity_poly.entity_id
_entity_poly.type
_entity_poly.pdbx_seq_one_letter_code
_entity_poly.pdbx_strand_id
1 'polypeptide(L)'
;FYIILQGSVNIYRLDDDSPQAIPEDFDSVTEFTKLDAEPEKREELIIQTFGNYVVTLVGGFDFGERALITNEPRSATVMTTIATDLLVVDREVFSR
;
A
#
# COMPACT_ATOMS: atom_id res chain seq x y z
N PHE A 1 -1.68 11.38 -5.99
CA PHE A 1 -2.50 10.15 -6.00
C PHE A 1 -1.98 9.25 -7.11
N TYR A 2 -2.35 7.98 -7.10
CA TYR A 2 -1.81 6.99 -8.02
C TYR A 2 -2.93 6.46 -8.91
N ILE A 3 -2.63 6.22 -10.18
CA ILE A 3 -3.53 5.57 -11.13
C ILE A 3 -2.85 4.28 -11.61
N ILE A 4 -3.58 3.17 -11.58
CA ILE A 4 -3.08 1.88 -12.03
C ILE A 4 -3.24 1.80 -13.54
N LEU A 5 -2.13 1.76 -14.28
CA LEU A 5 -2.14 1.61 -15.74
C LEU A 5 -2.28 0.14 -16.12
N GLN A 6 -1.51 -0.72 -15.44
CA GLN A 6 -1.51 -2.17 -15.64
C GLN A 6 -1.13 -2.85 -14.33
N GLY A 7 -1.66 -4.06 -14.09
CA GLY A 7 -1.37 -4.85 -12.91
C GLY A 7 -2.44 -4.73 -11.82
N SER A 8 -2.06 -5.02 -10.58
CA SER A 8 -2.94 -4.98 -9.42
C SER A 8 -2.22 -4.61 -8.13
N VAL A 9 -2.98 -4.03 -7.20
CA VAL A 9 -2.51 -3.68 -5.85
C VAL A 9 -3.52 -4.13 -4.80
N ASN A 10 -3.01 -4.56 -3.65
CA ASN A 10 -3.79 -4.84 -2.46
C ASN A 10 -3.66 -3.67 -1.49
N ILE A 11 -4.77 -3.30 -0.86
CA ILE A 11 -4.84 -2.26 0.16
C ILE A 11 -5.07 -2.91 1.52
N TYR A 12 -4.22 -2.55 2.48
CA TYR A 12 -4.27 -3.00 3.87
C TYR A 12 -4.43 -1.79 4.78
N ARG A 13 -5.23 -1.94 5.82
CA ARG A 13 -5.51 -0.85 6.77
C ARG A 13 -5.51 -1.36 8.19
N LEU A 14 -4.85 -0.61 9.07
CA LEU A 14 -4.88 -0.80 10.50
C LEU A 14 -6.15 -0.19 11.08
N ASP A 15 -6.71 -0.80 12.13
CA ASP A 15 -7.94 -0.29 12.76
C ASP A 15 -7.69 1.00 13.57
N ASP A 16 -6.43 1.31 13.87
CA ASP A 16 -5.99 2.57 14.46
C ASP A 16 -5.40 3.47 13.36
N ASP A 17 -6.06 4.60 13.10
CA ASP A 17 -5.63 5.64 12.13
C ASP A 17 -4.41 6.45 12.63
N SER A 18 -3.80 6.06 13.76
CA SER A 18 -2.55 6.65 14.23
C SER A 18 -1.42 6.40 13.21
N PRO A 19 -0.62 7.42 12.84
CA PRO A 19 0.52 7.23 11.95
C PRO A 19 1.49 6.23 12.58
N GLN A 20 1.55 5.00 12.06
CA GLN A 20 2.51 4.02 12.55
C GLN A 20 3.89 4.35 11.99
N ALA A 21 4.81 4.64 12.91
CA ALA A 21 6.22 4.78 12.57
C ALA A 21 6.72 3.43 12.03
N ILE A 22 7.20 3.42 10.78
CA ILE A 22 7.91 2.26 10.24
C ILE A 22 9.19 2.12 11.08
N PRO A 23 9.45 0.97 11.72
CA PRO A 23 10.71 0.76 12.42
C PRO A 23 11.88 1.02 11.46
N GLU A 24 12.86 1.82 11.88
CA GLU A 24 13.98 2.23 11.00
C GLU A 24 14.77 1.03 10.46
N ASP A 25 14.76 -0.09 11.17
CA ASP A 25 15.43 -1.35 10.82
C ASP A 25 14.53 -2.35 10.07
N PHE A 26 13.34 -1.95 9.58
CA PHE A 26 12.47 -2.84 8.81
C PHE A 26 12.98 -3.01 7.37
N ASP A 27 13.88 -3.98 7.17
CA ASP A 27 14.31 -4.40 5.84
C ASP A 27 13.21 -5.23 5.15
N SER A 28 12.22 -4.51 4.63
CA SER A 28 11.11 -5.08 3.86
C SER A 28 11.58 -6.01 2.73
N VAL A 29 12.72 -5.72 2.08
CA VAL A 29 13.20 -6.53 0.95
C VAL A 29 13.67 -7.90 1.43
N THR A 30 14.42 -7.95 2.53
CA THR A 30 14.96 -9.21 3.09
C THR A 30 13.91 -10.03 3.85
N GLU A 31 12.92 -9.38 4.46
CA GLU A 31 11.79 -10.06 5.11
C GLU A 31 10.85 -10.68 4.07
N PHE A 32 10.46 -9.93 3.02
CA PHE A 32 9.53 -10.45 1.99
C PHE A 32 10.14 -11.51 1.07
N THR A 33 11.45 -11.48 0.81
CA THR A 33 12.12 -12.52 -0.01
C THR A 33 12.24 -13.88 0.68
N LYS A 34 12.16 -13.95 2.02
CA LYS A 34 12.20 -15.22 2.77
C LYS A 34 10.83 -15.91 2.85
N LEU A 35 9.76 -15.24 2.44
CA LEU A 35 8.37 -15.65 2.67
C LEU A 35 7.73 -16.42 1.51
N ASP A 36 8.43 -16.55 0.37
CA ASP A 36 7.94 -17.37 -0.77
C ASP A 36 7.96 -18.88 -0.48
N ALA A 37 8.60 -19.31 0.62
CA ALA A 37 8.65 -20.70 1.04
C ALA A 37 7.47 -21.13 1.93
N GLU A 38 6.77 -20.19 2.59
CA GLU A 38 5.70 -20.48 3.56
C GLU A 38 4.58 -19.42 3.48
N PRO A 39 3.57 -19.62 2.60
CA PRO A 39 2.55 -18.60 2.32
C PRO A 39 1.70 -18.21 3.54
N GLU A 40 1.51 -19.13 4.49
CA GLU A 40 0.68 -18.90 5.68
C GLU A 40 1.35 -17.91 6.65
N LYS A 41 2.67 -18.02 6.82
CA LYS A 41 3.45 -17.07 7.65
C LYS A 41 3.51 -15.68 7.01
N ARG A 42 3.47 -15.62 5.67
CA ARG A 42 3.45 -14.36 4.91
C ARG A 42 2.19 -13.57 5.19
N GLU A 43 1.04 -14.25 5.15
CA GLU A 43 -0.25 -13.61 5.41
C GLU A 43 -0.35 -13.09 6.84
N GLU A 44 0.10 -13.87 7.82
CA GLU A 44 0.14 -13.44 9.23
C GLU A 44 1.02 -12.19 9.44
N LEU A 45 2.22 -12.16 8.85
CA LEU A 45 3.12 -11.01 8.95
C LEU A 45 2.54 -9.76 8.29
N ILE A 46 1.94 -9.91 7.10
CA ILE A 46 1.30 -8.81 6.37
C ILE A 46 0.19 -8.20 7.24
N ILE A 47 -0.64 -9.03 7.87
CA ILE A 47 -1.74 -8.55 8.72
C ILE A 47 -1.19 -7.86 9.97
N GLN A 48 -0.17 -8.43 10.62
CA GLN A 48 0.46 -7.81 11.79
C GLN A 48 1.13 -6.47 11.47
N THR A 49 1.71 -6.34 10.27
CA THR A 49 2.49 -5.15 9.87
C THR A 49 1.61 -4.06 9.25
N PHE A 50 0.64 -4.44 8.43
CA PHE A 50 -0.14 -3.50 7.60
C PHE A 50 -1.64 -3.50 7.89
N GLY A 51 -2.10 -4.39 8.78
CA GLY A 51 -3.48 -4.52 9.18
C GLY A 51 -4.33 -5.38 8.25
N ASN A 52 -5.64 -5.20 8.37
CA ASN A 52 -6.62 -6.01 7.68
C ASN A 52 -6.62 -5.72 6.17
N TYR A 53 -6.79 -6.76 5.36
CA TYR A 53 -7.05 -6.60 3.93
C TYR A 53 -8.37 -5.85 3.73
N VAL A 54 -8.33 -4.84 2.87
CA VAL A 54 -9.50 -4.03 2.51
C VAL A 54 -10.01 -4.41 1.14
N VAL A 55 -9.17 -4.28 0.12
CA VAL A 55 -9.57 -4.45 -1.28
C VAL A 55 -8.36 -4.66 -2.20
N THR A 56 -8.60 -5.29 -3.35
CA THR A 56 -7.67 -5.38 -4.48
C THR A 56 -8.16 -4.45 -5.58
N LEU A 57 -7.31 -3.55 -6.05
CA LEU A 57 -7.57 -2.68 -7.20
C LEU A 57 -6.76 -3.16 -8.40
N VAL A 58 -7.33 -2.97 -9.59
CA VAL A 58 -6.74 -3.39 -10.88
C VAL A 58 -6.54 -2.20 -11.80
N GLY A 59 -5.95 -2.43 -12.98
CA GLY A 59 -5.81 -1.41 -14.03
C GLY A 59 -7.10 -0.63 -14.29
N GLY A 60 -6.97 0.69 -14.41
CA GLY A 60 -8.07 1.64 -14.58
C GLY A 60 -8.62 2.25 -13.29
N PHE A 61 -8.22 1.74 -12.12
CA PHE A 61 -8.57 2.32 -10.82
C PHE A 61 -7.47 3.26 -10.29
N ASP A 62 -7.85 4.14 -9.38
CA ASP A 62 -6.97 5.06 -8.65
C ASP A 62 -7.07 4.92 -7.13
N PHE A 63 -6.07 5.43 -6.41
CA PHE A 63 -6.04 5.44 -4.94
C PHE A 63 -5.14 6.56 -4.38
N GLY A 64 -5.35 6.89 -3.11
CA GLY A 64 -4.55 7.88 -2.38
C GLY A 64 -4.98 9.33 -2.65
N GLU A 65 -6.18 9.51 -3.16
CA GLU A 65 -6.88 10.77 -3.37
C GLU A 65 -7.21 11.46 -2.04
N ARG A 66 -7.57 10.69 -1.00
CA ARG A 66 -7.90 11.23 0.32
C ARG A 66 -6.77 12.10 0.87
N ALA A 67 -5.53 11.61 0.87
CA ALA A 67 -4.38 12.36 1.39
C ALA A 67 -4.14 13.70 0.64
N LEU A 68 -4.51 13.78 -0.64
CA LEU A 68 -4.41 15.02 -1.41
C LEU A 68 -5.52 16.01 -1.05
N ILE A 69 -6.75 15.52 -0.88
CA ILE A 69 -7.94 16.35 -0.63
C ILE A 69 -7.97 16.83 0.82
N THR A 70 -7.76 15.93 1.79
CA THR A 70 -7.94 16.22 3.23
C THR A 70 -6.66 16.69 3.91
N ASN A 71 -5.51 16.57 3.25
CA ASN A 71 -4.19 16.82 3.84
C ASN A 71 -3.90 15.98 5.10
N GLU A 72 -4.60 14.85 5.23
CA GLU A 72 -4.38 13.86 6.28
C GLU A 72 -3.25 12.89 5.90
N PRO A 73 -2.59 12.26 6.90
CA PRO A 73 -1.66 11.17 6.65
C PRO A 73 -2.28 10.03 5.83
N ARG A 74 -1.45 9.25 5.13
CA ARG A 74 -1.92 8.04 4.44
C ARG A 74 -2.47 7.05 5.49
N SER A 75 -3.75 6.73 5.40
CA SER A 75 -4.44 5.84 6.33
C SER A 75 -4.33 4.36 5.98
N ALA A 76 -3.72 4.00 4.86
CA ALA A 76 -3.61 2.61 4.40
C ALA A 76 -2.28 2.36 3.69
N THR A 77 -1.84 1.10 3.75
CA THR A 77 -0.68 0.58 3.03
C THR A 77 -1.12 -0.08 1.74
N VAL A 78 -0.35 0.14 0.67
CA VAL A 78 -0.64 -0.43 -0.66
C VAL A 78 0.53 -1.30 -1.09
N MET A 79 0.24 -2.52 -1.54
CA MET A 79 1.25 -3.48 -1.98
C MET A 79 0.90 -4.06 -3.35
N THR A 80 1.84 -4.06 -4.28
CA THR A 80 1.70 -4.68 -5.60
C THR A 80 1.82 -6.20 -5.47
N THR A 81 0.87 -6.95 -6.03
CA THR A 81 0.91 -8.43 -6.02
C THR A 81 1.62 -9.01 -7.24
N ILE A 82 1.74 -8.22 -8.29
CA ILE A 82 2.41 -8.54 -9.56
C ILE A 82 3.18 -7.31 -10.04
N ALA A 83 3.91 -7.44 -11.15
CA ALA A 83 4.46 -6.27 -11.83
C ALA A 83 3.33 -5.31 -12.23
N THR A 84 3.36 -4.10 -11.69
CA THR A 84 2.29 -3.10 -11.80
C THR A 84 2.87 -1.77 -12.22
N ASP A 85 2.28 -1.17 -13.26
CA ASP A 85 2.63 0.15 -13.74
C ASP A 85 1.69 1.18 -13.12
N LEU A 86 2.27 2.18 -12.46
CA LEU A 86 1.53 3.25 -11.79
C LEU A 86 1.88 4.60 -12.40
N LEU A 87 0.86 5.42 -12.66
CA LEU A 87 1.04 6.85 -12.88
C LEU A 87 0.96 7.58 -11.55
N VAL A 88 1.98 8.38 -11.24
CA VAL A 88 2.01 9.24 -10.06
C VAL A 88 1.60 10.65 -10.46
N VAL A 89 0.57 11.18 -9.79
CA VAL A 89 0.18 12.58 -9.94
C VAL A 89 0.50 13.31 -8.64
N ASP A 90 1.44 14.25 -8.73
CA ASP A 90 1.87 15.08 -7.62
C ASP A 90 0.80 16.09 -7.21
N ARG A 91 0.84 16.49 -5.94
CA ARG A 91 -0.12 17.43 -5.34
C ARG A 91 -0.18 18.76 -6.11
N GLU A 92 0.98 19.25 -6.55
CA GLU A 92 1.09 20.53 -7.26
C GLU A 92 0.35 20.52 -8.61
N VAL A 93 0.30 19.37 -9.27
CA VAL A 93 -0.43 19.19 -10.54
C VAL A 93 -1.93 19.09 -10.28
N PHE A 94 -2.34 18.48 -9.16
CA PHE A 94 -3.74 18.35 -8.79
C PHE A 94 -4.39 19.67 -8.35
N SER A 95 -3.65 20.59 -7.73
CA SER A 95 -4.16 21.86 -7.21
C SER A 95 -4.20 23.02 -8.22
N ARG A 96 -4.00 22.75 -9.52
CA ARG A 96 -4.08 23.74 -10.61
C ARG A 96 -5.39 23.63 -11.35
#